data_AF-A0AAV5W4G8-F1
#
_entry.id   AF-A0AAV5W4G8-F1
#
_cell.length_a   1.000
_cell.length_b   1.000
_cell.length_c   1.000
_cell.angle_alpha   90.00
_cell.angle_beta   90.00
_cell.angle_gamma   90.00
#
_symmetry.space_group_name_H-M   'P 1'
#
loop_
_entity.id
_entity.type
_entity.pdbx_description
1 polymer ?
#
loop_
_entity_poly.entity_id
_entity_poly.type
_entity_poly.pdbx_seq_one_letter_code
_entity_poly.pdbx_strand_id
1 'polypeptide(L)'
;ILFDATGTVKVCDLGIASDFSTEDGRELTKTRTMIGTPLYAAPEQSSWVYNSKVDMFTLGLICVDLHVRMSAATRNKAFDNYRRGLPNDEIVIDEEHTKELITRLTKFHCEERPTCREVLDKFMN
;
A
#
# COMPACT_ATOMS: atom_id res chain seq x y z
N ILE A 1 7.87 9.25 -2.73
CA ILE A 1 7.38 10.28 -1.78
C ILE A 1 8.43 11.37 -1.70
N LEU A 2 8.05 12.62 -1.94
CA LEU A 2 8.91 13.80 -1.82
C LEU A 2 8.28 14.79 -0.84
N PHE A 3 9.12 15.64 -0.25
CA PHE A 3 8.70 16.74 0.60
C PHE A 3 9.04 18.05 -0.11
N ASP A 4 8.10 18.99 -0.15
CA ASP A 4 8.42 20.34 -0.60
C ASP A 4 8.98 21.21 0.52
N ALA A 5 9.35 22.45 0.20
CA ALA A 5 9.97 23.39 1.14
C ALA A 5 9.10 23.72 2.36
N THR A 6 7.79 23.43 2.31
CA THR A 6 6.85 23.63 3.42
C THR A 6 6.63 22.38 4.26
N GLY A 7 7.27 21.25 3.89
CA GLY A 7 7.04 19.96 4.52
C GLY A 7 5.80 19.23 3.97
N THR A 8 5.17 19.73 2.90
CA THR A 8 4.02 19.04 2.29
C THR A 8 4.50 17.80 1.56
N VAL A 9 3.88 16.66 1.87
CA VAL A 9 4.17 15.35 1.28
C VAL A 9 3.53 15.25 -0.11
N LYS A 10 4.31 14.81 -1.10
CA LYS A 10 3.84 14.58 -2.48
C LYS A 10 4.20 13.17 -2.94
N VAL A 11 3.23 12.52 -3.58
CA VAL A 11 3.48 11.27 -4.32
C VAL A 11 4.08 11.65 -5.69
N CYS A 12 5.14 10.95 -6.09
CA CYS A 12 5.86 11.18 -7.33
C CYS A 12 5.91 9.87 -8.14
N ASP A 13 6.29 9.97 -9.42
CA ASP A 13 6.60 8.82 -10.29
C ASP A 13 5.42 7.85 -10.51
N LEU A 14 4.19 8.39 -10.52
CA LEU A 14 2.97 7.63 -10.82
C LEU A 14 2.93 7.20 -12.30
N GLY A 15 2.41 6.00 -12.57
CA GLY A 15 2.16 5.51 -13.92
C GLY A 15 3.38 4.98 -14.68
N ILE A 16 4.59 4.98 -14.09
CA ILE A 16 5.81 4.50 -14.76
C ILE A 16 5.83 2.97 -14.88
N ALA A 17 5.24 2.25 -13.93
CA ALA A 17 5.38 0.79 -13.82
C ALA A 17 4.22 0.00 -14.47
N SER A 18 3.20 0.66 -15.03
CA SER A 18 1.93 0.01 -15.35
C SER A 18 1.17 0.71 -16.48
N ASP A 19 0.74 -0.07 -17.47
CA ASP A 19 -0.25 0.33 -18.47
C ASP A 19 -1.65 -0.09 -18.01
N PHE A 20 -2.58 0.85 -18.00
CA PHE A 20 -3.97 0.63 -17.59
C PHE A 20 -4.92 0.95 -18.74
N SER A 21 -6.00 0.19 -18.83
CA SER A 21 -7.15 0.53 -19.67
C SER A 21 -8.42 0.53 -18.83
N THR A 22 -9.43 1.28 -19.25
CA THR A 22 -10.76 1.28 -18.61
C THR A 22 -11.77 0.90 -19.67
N GLU A 23 -12.62 -0.08 -19.40
CA GLU A 23 -13.75 -0.48 -20.25
C GLU A 23 -15.01 -0.50 -19.37
N ASP A 24 -16.07 0.18 -19.81
CA ASP A 24 -17.33 0.33 -19.06
C ASP A 24 -17.17 0.82 -17.61
N GLY A 25 -16.22 1.73 -17.36
CA GLY A 25 -15.92 2.25 -16.03
C GLY A 25 -15.26 1.25 -15.08
N ARG A 26 -14.90 0.06 -15.57
CA ARG A 26 -14.11 -0.93 -14.86
C ARG A 26 -12.66 -0.87 -15.35
N GLU A 27 -11.73 -0.84 -14.41
CA GLU A 27 -10.31 -0.91 -14.70
C GLU A 27 -9.99 -2.30 -15.30
N LEU A 28 -9.66 -2.34 -16.60
CA LEU A 28 -9.20 -3.55 -17.28
C LEU A 28 -7.67 -3.57 -17.31
N THR A 29 -7.11 -4.53 -16.59
CA THR A 29 -5.66 -4.74 -16.49
C THR A 29 -5.16 -5.48 -17.72
N LYS A 30 -4.23 -4.90 -18.50
CA LYS A 30 -3.67 -5.56 -19.70
C LYS A 30 -2.39 -6.34 -19.41
N THR A 31 -1.39 -5.73 -18.77
CA THR A 31 -0.17 -6.42 -18.29
C THR A 31 0.61 -5.41 -17.46
N ARG A 32 1.05 -5.77 -16.25
CA ARG A 32 1.95 -4.90 -15.47
C ARG A 32 3.30 -5.58 -15.30
N THR A 33 4.36 -4.82 -15.54
CA THR A 33 5.74 -5.33 -15.56
C THR A 33 6.23 -5.63 -14.13
N MET A 34 7.24 -6.49 -13.99
CA MET A 34 7.96 -6.73 -12.71
C MET A 34 8.84 -5.52 -12.27
N ILE A 35 8.58 -4.31 -12.80
CA ILE A 35 9.32 -3.09 -12.49
C ILE A 35 8.75 -2.48 -11.22
N GLY A 36 9.60 -2.23 -10.23
CA GLY A 36 9.22 -1.61 -8.97
C GLY A 36 10.15 -1.98 -7.83
N THR A 37 9.73 -1.70 -6.60
CA THR A 37 10.42 -2.14 -5.37
C THR A 37 9.65 -3.32 -4.77
N PRO A 38 10.06 -4.58 -4.99
CA PRO A 38 9.26 -5.76 -4.65
C PRO A 38 8.84 -5.85 -3.17
N LEU A 39 9.62 -5.24 -2.28
CA LEU A 39 9.34 -5.17 -0.85
C LEU A 39 7.95 -4.59 -0.52
N TYR A 40 7.48 -3.62 -1.32
CA TYR A 40 6.19 -2.93 -1.10
C TYR A 40 5.03 -3.52 -1.90
N ALA A 41 5.26 -4.58 -2.68
CA ALA A 41 4.24 -5.18 -3.53
C ALA A 41 3.15 -5.88 -2.71
N ALA A 42 1.90 -5.78 -3.18
CA ALA A 42 0.77 -6.52 -2.61
C ALA A 42 0.91 -8.03 -2.87
N PRO A 43 0.31 -8.91 -2.04
CA PRO A 43 0.47 -10.36 -2.20
C PRO A 43 -0.01 -10.88 -3.57
N GLU A 44 -1.11 -10.32 -4.09
CA GLU A 44 -1.68 -10.66 -5.39
C GLU A 44 -0.91 -10.07 -6.58
N GLN A 45 0.02 -9.15 -6.34
CA GLN A 45 0.77 -8.46 -7.40
C GLN A 45 1.77 -9.37 -8.13
N SER A 46 2.00 -10.57 -7.60
CA SER A 46 2.68 -11.67 -8.29
C SER A 46 1.87 -12.24 -9.46
N SER A 47 0.54 -12.03 -9.45
CA SER A 47 -0.31 -12.32 -10.59
C SER A 47 -0.23 -11.18 -11.61
N TRP A 48 -0.23 -11.51 -12.90
CA TRP A 48 -0.16 -10.51 -13.97
C TRP A 48 -1.43 -9.65 -14.12
N VAL A 49 -2.43 -9.88 -13.26
CA VAL A 49 -3.76 -9.25 -13.30
C VAL A 49 -4.11 -8.75 -11.90
N TYR A 50 -4.05 -7.44 -11.71
CA TYR A 50 -4.42 -6.77 -10.46
C TYR A 50 -5.00 -5.37 -10.73
N ASN A 51 -5.70 -4.81 -9.75
CA ASN A 51 -6.36 -3.50 -9.84
C ASN A 51 -5.68 -2.48 -8.92
N SER A 52 -6.26 -1.28 -8.81
CA SER A 52 -5.80 -0.21 -7.91
C SER A 52 -5.72 -0.58 -6.41
N LYS A 53 -6.27 -1.72 -5.96
CA LYS A 53 -6.16 -2.17 -4.56
C LYS A 53 -4.74 -2.58 -4.16
N VAL A 54 -3.85 -2.86 -5.11
CA VAL A 54 -2.44 -3.10 -4.78
C VAL A 54 -1.77 -1.83 -4.26
N ASP A 55 -2.14 -0.66 -4.81
CA ASP A 55 -1.59 0.62 -4.41
C ASP A 55 -2.05 0.98 -2.99
N MET A 56 -3.24 0.53 -2.61
CA MET A 56 -3.76 0.67 -1.23
C MET A 56 -2.93 -0.15 -0.23
N PHE A 57 -2.53 -1.37 -0.60
CA PHE A 57 -1.64 -2.19 0.23
C PHE A 57 -0.25 -1.56 0.35
N THR A 58 0.32 -1.11 -0.77
CA THR A 58 1.58 -0.36 -0.80
C THR A 58 1.52 0.89 0.08
N LEU A 59 0.41 1.65 0.04
CA LEU A 59 0.18 2.80 0.91
C LEU A 59 0.23 2.40 2.39
N GLY A 60 -0.41 1.29 2.76
CA GLY A 60 -0.34 0.77 4.14
C GLY A 60 1.09 0.47 4.60
N LEU A 61 1.91 -0.16 3.74
CA LEU A 61 3.31 -0.42 4.04
C LEU A 61 4.15 0.86 4.13
N ILE A 62 3.87 1.87 3.31
CA ILE A 62 4.51 3.19 3.41
C ILE A 62 4.15 3.85 4.74
N CYS A 63 2.88 3.78 5.18
CA CYS A 63 2.47 4.31 6.48
C CYS A 63 3.25 3.65 7.63
N VAL A 64 3.46 2.33 7.59
CA VAL A 64 4.29 1.62 8.57
C VAL A 64 5.73 2.14 8.56
N ASP A 65 6.34 2.27 7.38
CA ASP A 65 7.74 2.69 7.22
C ASP A 65 7.97 4.15 7.65
N LEU A 66 6.94 5.00 7.52
CA LEU A 66 6.96 6.39 7.99
C LEU A 66 6.77 6.49 9.51
N HIS A 67 5.96 5.62 10.12
CA HIS A 67 5.68 5.66 11.56
C HIS A 67 6.74 4.96 12.40
N VAL A 68 7.37 3.90 11.89
CA VAL A 68 8.29 3.07 12.67
C VAL A 68 9.67 3.05 12.02
N ARG A 69 10.66 3.53 12.75
CA ARG A 69 12.07 3.40 12.34
C ARG A 69 12.52 1.95 12.49
N MET A 70 12.54 1.22 11.39
CA MET A 70 12.93 -0.19 11.36
C MET A 70 14.34 -0.40 10.80
N SER A 71 15.01 -1.47 11.25
CA SER A 71 16.15 -2.01 10.52
C SER A 71 15.67 -2.67 9.21
N ALA A 72 16.57 -2.86 8.23
CA ALA A 72 16.22 -3.55 6.99
C ALA A 72 15.69 -4.97 7.24
N ALA A 73 16.27 -5.70 8.21
CA ALA A 73 15.84 -7.05 8.57
C ALA A 73 14.44 -7.05 9.18
N THR A 74 14.18 -6.15 10.14
CA THR A 74 12.87 -5.97 10.76
C THR A 74 11.80 -5.62 9.73
N ARG A 75 12.09 -4.66 8.84
CA ARG A 75 11.18 -4.24 7.78
C ARG A 75 10.85 -5.38 6.82
N ASN A 76 11.84 -6.14 6.37
CA ASN A 76 11.63 -7.28 5.48
C ASN A 76 10.72 -8.34 6.12
N LYS A 77 10.98 -8.70 7.39
CA LYS A 77 10.15 -9.62 8.15
C LYS A 77 8.72 -9.10 8.32
N ALA A 78 8.59 -7.84 8.72
CA ALA A 78 7.28 -7.24 8.98
C ALA A 78 6.42 -7.18 7.71
N PHE A 79 7.02 -6.77 6.60
CA PHE A 79 6.29 -6.68 5.34
C PHE A 79 5.92 -8.07 4.81
N ASP A 80 6.77 -9.09 5.04
CA ASP A 80 6.42 -10.48 4.70
C ASP A 80 5.20 -10.97 5.49
N ASN A 81 5.16 -10.66 6.78
CA ASN A 81 3.99 -10.94 7.61
C ASN A 81 2.73 -10.25 7.07
N TYR A 82 2.80 -8.97 6.71
CA TYR A 82 1.65 -8.26 6.11
C TYR A 82 1.16 -8.95 4.82
N ARG A 83 2.08 -9.33 3.90
CA ARG A 83 1.71 -10.05 2.67
C ARG A 83 1.09 -11.40 2.94
N ARG A 84 1.43 -12.04 4.06
CA ARG A 84 0.91 -13.35 4.45
C ARG A 84 -0.32 -13.27 5.36
N GLY A 85 -0.78 -12.06 5.69
CA GLY A 85 -1.87 -11.86 6.66
C GLY A 85 -1.51 -12.30 8.08
N LEU A 86 -0.22 -12.33 8.42
CA LEU A 86 0.29 -12.72 9.73
C LEU A 86 0.44 -11.51 10.65
N PRO A 87 0.35 -11.70 11.99
CA PRO A 87 0.56 -10.63 12.95
C PRO A 87 2.00 -10.09 12.93
N ASN A 88 2.16 -8.85 13.41
CA ASN A 88 3.43 -8.15 13.52
C ASN A 88 3.65 -7.61 14.93
N ASP A 89 4.05 -8.49 15.85
CA ASP A 89 4.21 -8.13 17.27
C ASP A 89 5.39 -7.16 17.53
N GLU A 90 6.36 -7.14 16.62
CA GLU A 90 7.54 -6.25 16.70
C GLU A 90 7.25 -4.82 16.20
N ILE A 91 6.11 -4.60 15.53
CA ILE A 91 5.71 -3.29 14.99
C ILE A 91 4.62 -2.71 15.88
N VAL A 92 5.00 -1.74 16.70
CA VAL A 92 4.06 -1.03 17.58
C VAL A 92 3.69 0.29 16.94
N ILE A 93 2.42 0.41 16.56
CA ILE A 93 1.78 1.68 16.22
C ILE A 93 0.89 2.04 17.41
N ASP A 94 1.28 3.08 18.14
CA ASP A 94 0.63 3.56 19.35
C ASP A 94 -0.64 4.38 19.06
N GLU A 95 -0.66 5.08 17.94
CA GLU A 95 -1.84 5.79 17.48
C GLU A 95 -2.89 4.83 16.89
N GLU A 96 -3.98 4.60 17.63
CA GLU A 96 -5.07 3.69 17.24
C GLU A 96 -5.69 4.05 15.87
N HIS A 97 -5.78 5.33 15.52
CA HIS A 97 -6.35 5.75 14.24
C HIS A 97 -5.46 5.31 13.05
N THR A 98 -4.15 5.55 13.14
CA THR A 98 -3.18 5.07 12.15
C THR A 98 -3.12 3.55 12.10
N LYS A 99 -3.17 2.88 13.25
CA LYS A 99 -3.21 1.42 13.33
C LYS A 99 -4.45 0.84 12.65
N GLU A 100 -5.63 1.44 12.84
CA GLU A 100 -6.85 1.05 12.13
C GLU A 100 -6.69 1.24 10.62
N LEU A 101 -6.19 2.41 10.20
CA LEU A 101 -5.94 2.71 8.79
C LEU A 101 -5.01 1.68 8.15
N ILE A 102 -3.83 1.43 8.73
CA ILE A 102 -2.86 0.43 8.26
C ILE A 102 -3.52 -0.94 8.17
N THR A 103 -4.24 -1.36 9.23
CA THR A 103 -4.90 -2.67 9.27
C THR A 103 -5.90 -2.85 8.11
N ARG A 104 -6.64 -1.80 7.75
CA ARG A 104 -7.58 -1.85 6.62
C ARG A 104 -6.87 -1.82 5.27
N LEU A 105 -5.81 -1.04 5.14
CA LEU A 105 -5.01 -0.94 3.92
C LEU A 105 -4.27 -2.25 3.60
N THR A 106 -3.77 -2.95 4.63
CA THR A 106 -2.93 -4.14 4.47
C THR A 106 -3.69 -5.46 4.60
N LYS A 107 -5.00 -5.50 4.34
CA LYS A 107 -5.77 -6.75 4.32
C LYS A 107 -5.22 -7.71 3.25
N PHE A 108 -5.18 -9.00 3.57
CA PHE A 108 -4.69 -10.02 2.65
C PHE A 108 -5.53 -10.06 1.37
N HIS A 109 -6.86 -10.17 1.49
CA HIS A 109 -7.75 -10.10 0.34
C HIS A 109 -7.96 -8.65 -0.11
N CYS A 110 -7.73 -8.39 -1.39
CA CYS A 110 -7.78 -7.04 -1.97
C CYS A 110 -9.16 -6.37 -1.87
N GLU A 111 -10.24 -7.15 -1.93
CA GLU A 111 -11.62 -6.66 -1.87
C GLU A 111 -11.99 -6.12 -0.48
N GLU A 112 -11.28 -6.53 0.57
CA GLU A 112 -11.48 -6.00 1.93
C GLU A 112 -10.78 -4.66 2.16
N ARG A 113 -9.86 -4.26 1.27
CA ARG A 113 -9.13 -2.99 1.39
C ARG A 113 -10.06 -1.85 0.96
N PRO A 114 -10.01 -0.69 1.61
CA PRO A 114 -10.78 0.47 1.17
C PRO A 114 -10.24 1.02 -0.16
N THR A 115 -11.05 1.77 -0.89
CA THR A 115 -10.66 2.65 -2.00
C THR A 115 -10.04 3.94 -1.45
N CYS A 116 -9.34 4.71 -2.29
CA CYS A 116 -8.86 6.05 -1.91
C CYS A 116 -10.00 6.95 -1.41
N ARG A 117 -11.17 6.91 -2.06
CA ARG A 117 -12.34 7.69 -1.66
C ARG A 117 -12.80 7.33 -0.25
N GLU A 118 -12.94 6.04 0.06
CA GLU A 118 -13.35 5.58 1.39
C GLU A 118 -12.31 5.90 2.48
N VAL A 119 -11.02 5.93 2.14
CA VAL A 119 -9.98 6.40 3.06
C VAL A 119 -10.15 7.89 3.34
N LEU A 120 -10.30 8.72 2.30
CA LEU A 120 -10.52 10.16 2.46
C LEU A 120 -11.76 10.45 3.31
N ASP A 121 -12.87 9.77 2.99
CA ASP A 121 -14.16 10.04 3.63
C ASP A 121 -14.17 9.68 5.12
N LYS A 122 -13.41 8.65 5.54
CA LYS A 122 -13.42 8.13 6.91
C LYS A 122 -12.24 8.60 7.78
N PHE A 123 -11.08 8.88 7.21
CA PHE A 123 -9.86 9.15 7.98
C PHE A 123 -9.31 10.58 7.81
N MET A 124 -9.85 11.36 6.86
CA MET A 124 -9.30 12.67 6.51
C MET A 124 -10.33 13.81 6.58
N ASN A 125 -11.55 13.52 7.00
CA ASN A 125 -12.62 14.48 7.28
C ASN A 125 -12.91 14.51 8.78
#